data_AF-A0A535MTI5-F1
#
_entry.id   AF-A0A535MTI5-F1
#
_cell.length_a   1.000
_cell.length_b   1.000
_cell.length_c   1.000
_cell.angle_alpha   90.00
_cell.angle_beta   90.00
_cell.angle_gamma   90.00
#
_symmetry.space_group_name_H-M   'P 1'
#
loop_
_entity.id
_entity.type
_entity.pdbx_description
1 polymer ?
#
loop_
_entity_poly.entity_id
_entity_poly.type
_entity_poly.pdbx_seq_one_letter_code
_entity_poly.pdbx_strand_id
1 'polypeptide(L)'
;MASGQRPLEFYWAELIVALGSWRAYERIPKDAGLRVMLKAREVGVNFLDDARYNDETGTAPLKTGYSEVVFGELFRAAGWRRDEVILNVLTTAQHLLA
;
A
#
# COMPACT_ATOMS: atom_id res chain seq x y z
N MET A 1 2.08 32.05 -17.02
CA MET A 1 2.61 30.70 -16.77
C MET A 1 1.64 30.01 -15.82
N ALA A 2 0.65 29.30 -16.38
CA ALA A 2 -0.39 28.65 -15.59
C ALA A 2 0.15 27.32 -15.04
N SER A 3 0.00 27.13 -13.73
CA SER A 3 0.29 25.89 -13.01
C SER A 3 -0.47 24.72 -13.64
N GLY A 4 0.25 23.81 -14.28
CA GLY A 4 -0.31 22.62 -14.92
C GLY A 4 -0.80 21.59 -13.91
N GLN A 5 -1.94 21.85 -13.26
CA GLN A 5 -2.75 20.78 -12.69
C GLN A 5 -3.49 20.10 -13.84
N ARG A 6 -3.03 18.89 -14.19
CA ARG A 6 -3.77 18.04 -15.13
C ARG A 6 -5.05 17.54 -14.44
N PRO A 7 -6.21 17.53 -15.12
CA PRO A 7 -7.43 16.95 -14.59
C PRO A 7 -7.24 15.49 -14.18
N LEU A 8 -7.98 15.04 -13.15
CA LEU A 8 -8.07 13.63 -12.71
C LEU A 8 -8.87 12.77 -13.72
N GLU A 9 -8.64 12.96 -15.01
CA GLU A 9 -9.23 12.15 -16.05
C GLU A 9 -8.45 10.83 -16.08
N PHE A 10 -9.02 9.82 -15.40
CA PHE A 10 -8.69 8.40 -15.44
C PHE A 10 -7.33 8.06 -16.05
N TYR A 11 -6.31 7.91 -15.19
CA TYR A 11 -5.11 7.17 -15.56
C TYR A 11 -5.55 5.73 -15.85
N TRP A 12 -5.70 5.37 -17.12
CA TRP A 12 -5.66 3.97 -17.56
C TRP A 12 -4.23 3.48 -17.35
N ALA A 13 -3.85 3.26 -16.10
CA ALA A 13 -2.67 2.50 -15.80
C ALA A 13 -2.98 1.07 -16.28
N GLU A 14 -2.29 0.61 -17.32
CA GLU A 14 -2.31 -0.80 -17.71
C GLU A 14 -1.60 -1.60 -16.60
N LEU A 15 -2.35 -1.88 -15.54
CA LEU A 15 -1.86 -2.60 -14.37
C LEU A 15 -2.26 -4.05 -14.51
N ILE A 16 -1.26 -4.90 -14.70
CA ILE A 16 -1.46 -6.35 -14.75
C ILE A 16 -1.57 -6.93 -13.33
N VAL A 17 -0.88 -6.31 -12.35
CA VAL A 17 -0.83 -6.77 -10.95
C VAL A 17 -0.73 -5.57 -9.98
N ALA A 18 -1.43 -5.67 -8.85
CA ALA A 18 -1.35 -4.76 -7.70
C ALA A 18 -0.76 -5.49 -6.49
N LEU A 19 -0.02 -4.77 -5.64
CA LEU A 19 0.42 -5.27 -4.33
C LEU A 19 -0.50 -4.74 -3.23
N GLY A 20 -1.41 -5.59 -2.76
CA GLY A 20 -2.32 -5.29 -1.66
C GLY A 20 -1.70 -5.47 -0.27
N SER A 21 -2.10 -4.64 0.68
CA SER A 21 -1.63 -4.73 2.08
C SER A 21 -2.52 -5.59 3.00
N TRP A 22 -3.75 -5.89 2.59
CA TRP A 22 -4.77 -6.51 3.44
C TRP A 22 -4.32 -7.84 4.06
N ARG A 23 -4.40 -7.93 5.40
CA ARG A 23 -4.13 -9.15 6.18
C ARG A 23 -2.76 -9.77 5.89
N ALA A 24 -1.76 -8.95 5.58
CA ALA A 24 -0.46 -9.42 5.15
C ALA A 24 0.66 -8.93 6.07
N TYR A 25 1.01 -7.66 5.98
CA TYR A 25 2.27 -7.14 6.50
C TYR A 25 2.32 -7.02 8.01
N GLU A 26 1.16 -6.86 8.66
CA GLU A 26 1.04 -6.88 10.11
C GLU A 26 1.12 -8.29 10.71
N ARG A 27 1.04 -9.34 9.88
CA ARG A 27 1.01 -10.75 10.29
C ARG A 27 2.30 -11.52 10.03
N ILE A 28 3.27 -10.89 9.38
CA ILE A 28 4.55 -11.51 9.02
C ILE A 28 5.73 -10.74 9.64
N PRO A 29 6.88 -11.40 9.85
CA PRO A 29 8.10 -10.72 10.23
C PRO A 29 8.49 -9.61 9.24
N LYS A 30 9.05 -8.51 9.76
CA LYS A 30 9.41 -7.33 8.95
C LYS A 30 10.35 -7.65 7.79
N ASP A 31 11.31 -8.55 8.00
CA ASP A 31 12.24 -9.01 6.97
C ASP A 31 11.53 -9.77 5.84
N ALA A 32 10.50 -10.55 6.17
CA ALA A 32 9.66 -11.22 5.18
C ALA A 32 8.85 -10.20 4.36
N GLY A 33 8.24 -9.21 5.03
CA GLY A 33 7.53 -8.12 4.35
C GLY A 33 8.44 -7.33 3.42
N LEU A 34 9.68 -7.05 3.85
CA LEU A 34 10.66 -6.37 3.00
C LEU A 34 11.05 -7.21 1.78
N ARG A 35 11.23 -8.53 1.93
CA ARG A 35 11.48 -9.42 0.79
C ARG A 35 10.34 -9.42 -0.22
N VAL A 36 9.08 -9.37 0.23
CA VAL A 36 7.92 -9.24 -0.66
C VAL A 36 7.97 -7.93 -1.43
N MET A 37 8.23 -6.81 -0.76
CA MET A 37 8.36 -5.50 -1.41
C MET A 37 9.48 -5.49 -2.45
N LEU A 38 10.66 -5.98 -2.10
CA LEU A 38 11.79 -6.07 -3.03
C LEU A 38 11.43 -6.93 -4.24
N LYS A 39 10.80 -8.09 -4.01
CA LYS A 39 10.41 -8.98 -5.10
C LYS A 39 9.35 -8.37 -6.01
N ALA A 40 8.37 -7.67 -5.44
CA ALA A 40 7.34 -6.95 -6.18
C ALA A 40 7.98 -5.90 -7.12
N ARG A 41 9.03 -5.21 -6.66
CA ARG A 41 9.78 -4.26 -7.50
C ARG A 41 10.49 -4.94 -8.65
N GLU A 42 11.20 -6.04 -8.36
CA GLU A 42 11.95 -6.81 -9.37
C GLU A 42 11.05 -7.28 -10.52
N VAL A 43 9.80 -7.65 -10.23
CA VAL A 43 8.84 -8.11 -11.24
C VAL A 43 8.01 -6.97 -11.85
N GLY A 44 8.33 -5.72 -11.54
CA GLY A 44 7.74 -4.54 -12.17
C GLY A 44 6.46 -4.01 -11.54
N VAL A 45 6.06 -4.45 -10.34
CA VAL A 45 4.90 -3.87 -9.65
C VAL A 45 5.19 -2.41 -9.31
N ASN A 46 4.26 -1.53 -9.66
CA ASN A 46 4.30 -0.11 -9.36
C ASN A 46 2.96 0.42 -8.81
N PHE A 47 1.96 -0.44 -8.63
CA PHE A 47 0.68 -0.10 -8.01
C PHE A 47 0.55 -0.78 -6.66
N LEU A 48 0.46 0.04 -5.62
CA LEU A 48 0.31 -0.36 -4.23
C LEU A 48 -1.10 -0.03 -3.77
N ASP A 49 -1.79 -1.05 -3.25
CA ASP A 49 -3.15 -0.92 -2.74
C ASP A 49 -3.16 -1.13 -1.23
N ASP A 50 -3.59 -0.10 -0.50
CA ASP A 50 -3.66 -0.11 0.95
C ASP A 50 -5.03 0.37 1.42
N ALA A 51 -5.36 0.08 2.68
CA ALA A 51 -6.54 0.63 3.32
C ALA A 51 -6.37 0.75 4.82
N ARG A 52 -7.23 1.58 5.42
CA ARG A 52 -7.36 1.63 6.87
C ARG A 52 -8.13 0.41 7.38
N TYR A 53 -7.38 -0.60 7.85
CA TYR A 53 -7.94 -1.78 8.50
C TYR A 53 -7.92 -1.67 10.03
N ASN A 54 -8.94 -2.23 10.68
CA ASN A 54 -8.95 -2.47 12.12
C ASN A 54 -8.05 -3.65 12.46
N ASP A 55 -7.53 -3.62 13.67
CA ASP A 55 -6.85 -4.76 14.23
C ASP A 55 -7.84 -5.91 14.47
N GLU A 56 -7.61 -7.02 13.79
CA GLU A 56 -8.34 -8.28 13.98
C GLU A 56 -7.59 -9.24 14.92
N THR A 57 -6.33 -8.97 15.23
CA THR A 57 -5.49 -9.81 16.09
C THR A 57 -5.73 -9.53 17.57
N GLY A 58 -6.20 -8.32 17.90
CA GLY A 58 -6.34 -7.82 19.27
C GLY A 58 -5.02 -7.47 19.94
N THR A 59 -3.91 -7.50 19.20
CA THR A 59 -2.54 -7.31 19.71
C THR A 59 -1.79 -6.18 19.04
N ALA A 60 -2.38 -5.54 18.02
CA ALA A 60 -1.71 -4.46 17.32
C ALA A 60 -1.56 -3.22 18.23
N PRO A 61 -0.45 -2.47 18.12
CA PRO A 61 -0.25 -1.21 18.83
C PRO A 61 -1.34 -0.16 18.57
N LEU A 62 -1.98 -0.20 17.41
CA LEU A 62 -3.10 0.68 17.04
C LEU A 62 -4.33 -0.15 16.71
N LYS A 63 -5.49 0.25 17.25
CA LYS A 63 -6.78 -0.42 17.00
C LYS A 63 -7.25 -0.31 15.55
N THR A 64 -6.80 0.71 14.83
CA THR A 64 -7.12 0.96 13.43
C THR A 64 -5.93 1.62 12.73
N GLY A 65 -5.74 1.30 11.46
CA GLY A 65 -4.67 1.88 10.63
C GLY A 65 -3.26 1.37 10.94
N TYR A 66 -3.09 0.34 11.79
CA TYR A 66 -1.76 -0.21 12.05
C TYR A 66 -1.12 -0.81 10.78
N SER A 67 -1.93 -1.44 9.94
CA SER A 67 -1.48 -1.96 8.64
C SER A 67 -0.83 -0.88 7.77
N GLU A 68 -1.43 0.32 7.70
CA GLU A 68 -0.91 1.46 6.92
C GLU A 68 0.49 1.87 7.43
N VAL A 69 0.69 1.86 8.75
CA VAL A 69 1.99 2.17 9.38
C VAL A 69 3.04 1.14 8.97
N VAL A 70 2.73 -0.15 9.13
CA VAL A 70 3.67 -1.23 8.79
C VAL A 70 4.00 -1.22 7.29
N PHE A 71 2.99 -1.05 6.44
CA PHE A 71 3.16 -0.98 4.99
C PHE A 71 4.02 0.24 4.58
N GLY A 72 3.79 1.41 5.18
CA GLY A 72 4.61 2.61 4.98
C GLY A 72 6.06 2.46 5.44
N GLU A 73 6.30 1.78 6.56
CA GLU A 73 7.66 1.47 7.02
C GLU A 73 8.41 0.55 6.04
N LEU A 74 7.72 -0.46 5.52
CA LEU A 74 8.29 -1.39 4.55
C LEU A 74 8.54 -0.72 3.20
N PHE A 75 7.61 0.12 2.74
CA PHE A 75 7.79 0.96 1.55
C PHE A 75 9.06 1.82 1.67
N ARG A 76 9.25 2.49 2.81
CA ARG A 76 10.45 3.29 3.09
C ARG A 76 11.72 2.43 3.12
N ALA A 77 11.66 1.25 3.75
CA ALA A 77 12.80 0.34 3.85
C ALA A 77 13.20 -0.28 2.50
N ALA A 78 12.23 -0.49 1.60
CA ALA A 78 12.47 -0.99 0.25
C ALA A 78 13.14 0.03 -0.66
N GLY A 79 13.23 1.31 -0.25
CA GLY A 79 13.91 2.35 -1.01
C GLY A 79 13.18 2.78 -2.28
N TRP A 80 11.87 2.52 -2.37
CA TRP A 80 11.07 2.89 -3.53
C TRP A 80 10.93 4.40 -3.62
N ARG A 81 11.13 4.96 -4.83
CA ARG A 81 10.91 6.39 -5.05
C ARG A 81 9.41 6.67 -5.20
N ARG A 82 8.94 7.73 -4.54
CA ARG A 82 7.51 8.07 -4.51
C ARG A 82 6.92 8.42 -5.88
N ASP A 83 7.74 8.95 -6.79
CA ASP A 83 7.36 9.31 -8.17
C ASP A 83 7.29 8.11 -9.12
N GLU A 84 7.78 6.94 -8.71
CA GLU A 84 7.77 5.71 -9.51
C GLU A 84 6.58 4.79 -9.19
N VAL A 85 5.69 5.21 -8.28
CA VAL A 85 4.65 4.37 -7.69
C VAL A 85 3.29 5.07 -7.66
N ILE A 86 2.25 4.31 -7.95
CA ILE A 86 0.87 4.68 -7.72
C ILE A 86 0.47 4.04 -6.39
N LEU A 87 0.06 4.88 -5.43
CA LEU A 87 -0.44 4.43 -4.14
C LEU A 87 -1.93 4.76 -4.07
N ASN A 88 -2.75 3.72 -3.98
CA ASN A 88 -4.16 3.82 -3.68
C ASN A 88 -4.38 3.53 -2.19
N VAL A 89 -5.10 4.40 -1.49
CA VAL A 89 -5.43 4.20 -0.07
C VAL A 89 -6.93 4.33 0.12
N LEU A 90 -7.57 3.23 0.49
CA LEU A 90 -9.00 3.19 0.78
C LEU A 90 -9.25 3.59 2.25
N THR A 91 -9.89 4.74 2.46
CA THR A 91 -10.19 5.25 3.80
C THR A 91 -11.46 4.64 4.42
N THR A 92 -12.29 3.97 3.61
CA THR A 92 -13.61 3.41 4.01
C THR A 92 -13.76 1.91 3.73
N ALA A 93 -12.66 1.17 3.53
CA ALA A 93 -12.72 -0.26 3.15
C ALA A 93 -13.54 -1.13 4.13
N GLN A 94 -13.62 -0.75 5.41
CA GLN A 94 -14.26 -1.57 6.43
C GLN A 94 -15.79 -1.56 6.40
N HIS A 95 -16.42 -0.52 5.84
CA HIS A 95 -17.88 -0.46 5.72
C HIS A 95 -18.40 -1.13 4.45
N LEU A 96 -17.51 -1.52 3.53
CA LEU A 96 -17.86 -2.12 2.24
C LEU A 96 -17.76 -3.66 2.23
N LEU A 97 -17.27 -4.26 3.31
CA LEU A 97 -16.97 -5.69 3.41
C LEU A 97 -17.77 -6.40 4.52
N ALA A 98 -18.88 -5.79 4.97
CA ALA A 98 -19.83 -6.38 5.91
C ALA A 98 -21.00 -7.06 5.18
#